data_AF-A0A356NGH2-F1
#
_entry.id   AF-A0A356NGH2-F1
#
_cell.length_a   1.000
_cell.length_b   1.000
_cell.length_c   1.000
_cell.angle_alpha   90.00
_cell.angle_beta   90.00
_cell.angle_gamma   90.00
#
_symmetry.space_group_name_H-M   'P 1'
#
loop_
_entity.id
_entity.type
_entity.pdbx_description
1 polymer ?
#
loop_
_entity_poly.entity_id
_entity_poly.type
_entity_poly.pdbx_seq_one_letter_code
_entity_poly.pdbx_strand_id
1 'polypeptide(L)'
;MPVYPKKGEEDAFKSHHIPGLKYLEKADLVIFLTRLLTLPEDQLQHIVEYLDSGKPIIGLRTANHGFRGPLPYSINSRQVRFGEPLGGTFLSHHGNWHQDSTRGDIIPEMKEHPILIGVQDIWGPSDVYRTYEEGSGLPVGCTALVMGQPLVGRKQGGAANPEKAPLPV
;
A
#
# COMPACT_ATOMS: atom_id res chain seq x y z
N MET A 1 1.27 -9.71 16.19
CA MET A 1 2.56 -9.23 16.72
C MET A 1 2.47 -7.73 16.91
N PRO A 2 3.03 -7.17 18.00
CA PRO A 2 3.06 -5.72 18.17
C PRO A 2 3.78 -5.08 16.97
N VAL A 3 3.08 -4.17 16.32
CA VAL A 3 3.50 -3.50 15.08
C VAL A 3 4.50 -2.37 15.37
N TYR A 4 4.51 -1.92 16.62
CA TYR A 4 5.50 -1.00 17.20
C TYR A 4 6.01 -1.62 18.50
N PRO A 5 7.28 -1.40 18.87
CA PRO A 5 7.68 -1.57 20.26
C PRO A 5 6.77 -0.72 21.16
N LYS A 6 6.51 -1.22 22.37
CA LYS A 6 5.93 -0.34 23.39
C LYS A 6 6.91 0.80 23.63
N LYS A 7 6.39 2.00 23.82
CA LYS A 7 7.20 3.18 24.17
C LYS A 7 8.04 2.86 25.41
N GLY A 8 9.36 2.98 25.32
CA GLY A 8 10.31 2.61 26.37
C GLY A 8 10.79 1.15 26.35
N GLU A 9 10.32 0.34 25.39
CA GLU A 9 10.75 -1.05 25.14
C GLU A 9 11.29 -1.22 23.71
N GLU A 10 11.76 -0.15 23.08
CA GLU A 10 12.29 -0.17 21.71
C GLU A 10 13.44 -1.17 21.53
N ASP A 11 14.31 -1.29 22.54
CA ASP A 11 15.46 -2.20 22.55
C ASP A 11 15.06 -3.69 22.64
N ALA A 12 13.85 -3.98 23.13
CA ALA A 12 13.30 -5.34 23.21
C ALA A 12 12.67 -5.79 21.87
N PHE A 13 12.55 -4.90 20.89
CA PHE A 13 11.96 -5.23 19.60
C PHE A 13 12.85 -6.18 18.80
N LYS A 14 12.31 -7.33 18.43
CA LYS A 14 13.04 -8.31 17.63
C LYS A 14 12.88 -8.01 16.14
N SER A 15 13.99 -8.03 15.41
CA SER A 15 13.97 -8.02 13.95
C SER A 15 13.20 -9.23 13.42
N HIS A 16 12.50 -9.01 12.32
CA HIS A 16 11.86 -10.04 11.53
C HIS A 16 12.89 -10.68 10.58
N HIS A 17 12.57 -11.86 10.09
CA HIS A 17 13.38 -12.54 9.08
C HIS A 17 12.44 -13.18 8.06
N ILE A 18 12.73 -12.96 6.77
CA ILE A 18 12.02 -13.60 5.67
C ILE A 18 12.96 -14.63 5.03
N PRO A 19 12.67 -15.94 5.16
CA PRO A 19 13.45 -16.97 4.49
C PRO A 19 13.39 -16.82 2.97
N GLY A 20 14.52 -17.05 2.30
CA GLY A 20 14.55 -17.17 0.84
C GLY A 20 14.53 -15.86 0.04
N LEU A 21 14.74 -14.69 0.66
CA LEU A 21 14.78 -13.41 -0.07
C LEU A 21 15.80 -13.37 -1.21
N LYS A 22 16.88 -14.15 -1.14
CA LYS A 22 17.83 -14.32 -2.26
C LYS A 22 17.18 -14.79 -3.57
N TYR A 23 16.01 -15.43 -3.51
CA TYR A 23 15.30 -15.87 -4.72
C TYR A 23 14.61 -14.72 -5.47
N LEU A 24 14.51 -13.52 -4.88
CA LEU A 24 14.01 -12.33 -5.57
C LEU A 24 14.83 -12.02 -6.84
N GLU A 25 16.14 -12.25 -6.82
CA GLU A 25 17.01 -12.09 -7.99
C GLU A 25 16.46 -12.79 -9.24
N LYS A 26 15.86 -13.97 -9.06
CA LYS A 26 15.35 -14.83 -10.14
C LYS A 26 13.84 -14.74 -10.34
N ALA A 27 13.11 -14.09 -9.44
CA ALA A 27 11.66 -13.98 -9.56
C ALA A 27 11.29 -13.10 -10.75
N ASP A 28 10.21 -13.44 -11.46
CA ASP A 28 9.64 -12.62 -12.55
C ASP A 28 8.61 -11.61 -12.02
N LEU A 29 8.05 -11.86 -10.85
CA LEU A 29 7.08 -11.01 -10.17
C LEU A 29 7.18 -11.20 -8.66
N VAL A 30 6.97 -10.13 -7.89
CA VAL A 30 6.84 -10.20 -6.43
C VAL A 30 5.50 -9.67 -5.97
N ILE A 31 4.94 -10.31 -4.94
CA ILE A 31 3.72 -9.83 -4.27
C ILE A 31 4.11 -9.41 -2.86
N PHE A 32 4.01 -8.13 -2.55
CA PHE A 32 4.21 -7.62 -1.20
C PHE A 32 2.89 -7.64 -0.43
N LEU A 33 2.84 -8.44 0.64
CA LEU A 33 1.80 -8.43 1.69
C LEU A 33 2.45 -8.10 3.05
N THR A 34 3.32 -7.10 3.07
CA THR A 34 4.11 -6.75 4.24
C THR A 34 3.45 -5.62 5.04
N ARG A 35 3.72 -5.58 6.35
CA ARG A 35 3.32 -4.48 7.22
C ARG A 35 4.38 -4.24 8.27
N LEU A 36 4.98 -3.05 8.23
CA LEU A 36 5.88 -2.52 9.26
C LEU A 36 6.94 -3.53 9.74
N LEU A 37 7.49 -4.30 8.80
CA LEU A 37 8.59 -5.23 9.06
C LEU A 37 9.87 -4.44 9.36
N THR A 38 10.68 -4.99 10.24
CA THR A 38 12.06 -4.57 10.48
C THR A 38 12.93 -5.75 10.08
N LEU A 39 13.73 -5.62 9.04
CA LEU A 39 14.59 -6.68 8.55
C LEU A 39 16.07 -6.29 8.72
N PRO A 40 16.98 -7.29 8.85
CA PRO A 40 18.41 -7.07 8.70
C PRO A 40 18.78 -6.42 7.35
N GLU A 41 19.91 -5.71 7.32
CA GLU A 41 20.34 -4.94 6.14
C GLU A 41 20.55 -5.81 4.89
N ASP A 42 21.12 -7.01 5.04
CA ASP A 42 21.30 -7.99 3.96
C ASP A 42 19.96 -8.44 3.35
N GLN A 43 18.91 -8.53 4.16
CA GLN A 43 17.56 -8.84 3.69
C GLN A 43 16.91 -7.66 2.97
N LEU A 44 17.12 -6.45 3.47
CA LEU A 44 16.64 -5.23 2.80
C LEU A 44 17.31 -5.06 1.44
N GLN A 45 18.59 -5.40 1.32
CA GLN A 45 19.34 -5.31 0.08
C GLN A 45 18.71 -6.13 -1.05
N HIS A 46 18.28 -7.37 -0.78
CA HIS A 46 17.56 -8.18 -1.77
C HIS A 46 16.26 -7.54 -2.26
N ILE A 47 15.57 -6.80 -1.39
CA ILE A 47 14.35 -6.07 -1.76
C ILE A 47 14.73 -4.88 -2.64
N VAL A 48 15.77 -4.13 -2.28
CA VAL A 48 16.28 -2.99 -3.08
C VAL A 48 16.69 -3.45 -4.48
N GLU A 49 17.46 -4.53 -4.58
CA GLU A 49 17.85 -5.14 -5.86
C GLU A 49 16.65 -5.51 -6.73
N TYR A 50 15.59 -6.04 -6.12
CA TYR A 50 14.35 -6.33 -6.84
C TYR A 50 13.67 -5.06 -7.34
N LEU A 51 13.58 -4.02 -6.51
CA LEU A 51 13.00 -2.73 -6.91
C LEU A 51 13.79 -2.10 -8.08
N ASP A 52 15.13 -2.14 -8.01
CA ASP A 52 16.02 -1.61 -9.05
C ASP A 52 15.97 -2.41 -10.35
N SER A 53 15.63 -3.71 -10.28
CA SER A 53 15.51 -4.55 -11.48
C SER A 53 14.37 -4.13 -12.42
N GLY A 54 13.43 -3.30 -11.94
CA GLY A 54 12.27 -2.86 -12.72
C GLY A 54 11.25 -3.96 -12.99
N LYS A 55 11.39 -5.13 -12.36
CA LYS A 55 10.48 -6.26 -12.54
C LYS A 55 9.11 -5.98 -11.91
N PRO A 56 8.04 -6.62 -12.44
CA PRO A 56 6.68 -6.46 -11.94
C PRO A 56 6.50 -6.64 -10.42
N ILE A 57 5.65 -5.79 -9.84
CA ILE A 57 5.29 -5.82 -8.41
C ILE A 57 3.77 -5.77 -8.27
N ILE A 58 3.23 -6.56 -7.35
CA ILE A 58 1.88 -6.40 -6.82
C ILE A 58 1.97 -6.02 -5.34
N GLY A 59 1.49 -4.83 -4.99
CA GLY A 59 1.36 -4.41 -3.59
C GLY A 59 -0.07 -4.63 -3.12
N LEU A 60 -0.27 -5.49 -2.11
CA LEU A 60 -1.57 -5.66 -1.46
C LEU A 60 -1.56 -5.00 -0.09
N ARG A 61 -2.71 -4.51 0.35
CA ARG A 61 -2.85 -3.86 1.67
C ARG A 61 -2.16 -4.74 2.75
N THR A 62 -1.18 -4.23 3.50
CA THR A 62 -0.73 -2.84 3.72
C THR A 62 0.68 -2.53 3.17
N ALA A 63 1.03 -3.05 1.99
CA ALA A 63 2.39 -3.02 1.46
C ALA A 63 3.02 -1.62 1.36
N ASN A 64 2.25 -0.57 1.08
CA ASN A 64 2.80 0.79 0.93
C ASN A 64 3.45 1.39 2.20
N HIS A 65 3.32 0.72 3.34
CA HIS A 65 4.09 0.94 4.57
C HIS A 65 4.54 -0.41 5.15
N GLY A 66 5.08 -1.25 4.26
CA GLY A 66 5.50 -2.61 4.54
C GLY A 66 6.69 -2.72 5.47
N PHE A 67 7.46 -1.66 5.66
CA PHE A 67 8.67 -1.62 6.47
C PHE A 67 8.66 -0.45 7.44
N ARG A 68 9.21 -0.66 8.65
CA ARG A 68 9.23 0.35 9.71
C ARG A 68 10.27 1.44 9.45
N GLY A 69 11.44 1.04 8.96
CA GLY A 69 12.54 1.93 8.61
C GLY A 69 12.63 2.15 7.10
N PRO A 70 13.41 3.15 6.67
CA PRO A 70 13.77 3.28 5.26
C PRO A 70 14.54 2.04 4.80
N LEU A 71 14.32 1.63 3.55
CA LEU A 71 15.21 0.69 2.88
C LEU A 71 16.53 1.41 2.58
N PRO A 72 17.65 0.71 2.39
CA PRO A 72 18.90 1.31 1.91
C PRO A 72 18.82 1.63 0.40
N TYR A 73 17.77 2.34 -0.02
CA TYR A 73 17.47 2.65 -1.42
C TYR A 73 17.39 4.15 -1.69
N SER A 74 18.25 4.65 -2.57
CA SER A 74 18.33 6.06 -2.92
C SER A 74 18.45 6.27 -4.42
N ILE A 75 17.75 7.28 -4.93
CA ILE A 75 17.84 7.74 -6.33
C ILE A 75 18.26 9.21 -6.28
N ASN A 76 19.31 9.58 -7.04
CA ASN A 76 19.85 10.95 -7.06
C ASN A 76 20.12 11.51 -5.65
N SER A 77 20.73 10.71 -4.78
CA SER A 77 21.04 11.05 -3.38
C SER A 77 19.82 11.32 -2.48
N ARG A 78 18.61 11.02 -2.95
CA ARG A 78 17.38 11.08 -2.15
C ARG A 78 16.97 9.67 -1.73
N GLN A 79 16.79 9.48 -0.43
CA GLN A 79 16.19 8.26 0.12
C GLN A 79 14.78 8.06 -0.44
N VAL A 80 14.53 6.91 -1.06
CA VAL A 80 13.22 6.53 -1.61
C VAL A 80 12.40 5.84 -0.52
N ARG A 81 11.16 6.29 -0.30
CA ARG A 81 10.22 5.58 0.60
C ARG A 81 9.66 4.36 -0.09
N PHE A 82 9.51 3.25 0.62
CA PHE A 82 9.05 1.97 0.05
C PHE A 82 7.71 2.06 -0.70
N GLY A 83 6.79 2.93 -0.25
CA GLY A 83 5.51 3.10 -0.92
C GLY A 83 5.59 3.85 -2.25
N GLU A 84 6.67 4.58 -2.54
CA GLU A 84 6.81 5.35 -3.79
C GLU A 84 6.82 4.45 -5.04
N PRO A 85 7.61 3.36 -5.10
CA PRO A 85 7.49 2.36 -6.18
C PRO A 85 6.11 1.71 -6.31
N LEU A 86 5.27 1.77 -5.27
CA LEU A 86 3.92 1.21 -5.25
C LEU A 86 2.84 2.25 -5.60
N GLY A 87 3.22 3.44 -6.04
CA GLY A 87 2.29 4.53 -6.39
C GLY A 87 1.86 5.42 -5.22
N GLY A 88 2.45 5.27 -4.04
CA GLY A 88 2.30 6.21 -2.92
C GLY A 88 2.41 5.56 -1.54
N THR A 89 3.03 6.28 -0.60
CA THR A 89 3.18 5.84 0.81
C THR A 89 1.93 6.18 1.62
N PHE A 90 1.57 5.35 2.61
CA PHE A 90 0.47 5.66 3.52
C PHE A 90 0.69 6.99 4.26
N LEU A 91 -0.27 7.92 4.15
CA LEU A 91 -0.26 9.19 4.87
C LEU A 91 -1.30 9.21 5.98
N SER A 92 -2.54 8.83 5.67
CA SER A 92 -3.63 8.83 6.62
C SER A 92 -4.78 7.94 6.19
N HIS A 93 -5.70 7.70 7.12
CA HIS A 93 -7.00 7.12 6.86
C HIS A 93 -7.95 8.18 6.27
N HIS A 94 -8.66 7.84 5.21
CA HIS A 94 -9.68 8.67 4.57
C HIS A 94 -11.06 8.04 4.77
N GLY A 95 -11.75 8.54 5.81
CA GLY A 95 -12.94 7.94 6.40
C GLY A 95 -12.82 7.91 7.92
N ASN A 96 -13.85 7.46 8.62
CA ASN A 96 -13.77 7.22 10.04
C ASN A 96 -13.02 5.92 10.31
N TRP A 97 -11.80 6.04 10.81
CA TRP A 97 -10.93 4.89 11.05
C TRP A 97 -11.61 3.82 11.90
N HIS A 98 -11.53 2.58 11.41
CA HIS A 98 -12.17 1.39 11.97
C HIS A 98 -13.70 1.42 12.10
N GLN A 99 -14.38 2.42 11.52
CA GLN A 99 -15.82 2.58 11.62
C GLN A 99 -16.49 2.56 10.24
N ASP A 100 -15.86 3.16 9.23
CA ASP A 100 -16.36 3.19 7.87
C ASP A 100 -15.94 1.93 7.08
N SER A 101 -16.68 1.65 6.01
CA SER A 101 -16.32 0.70 4.95
C SER A 101 -16.07 1.45 3.64
N THR A 102 -15.68 0.76 2.58
CA THR A 102 -15.42 1.38 1.28
C THR A 102 -16.15 0.63 0.19
N ARG A 103 -16.85 1.36 -0.67
CA ARG A 103 -17.30 0.88 -1.99
C ARG A 103 -16.26 1.27 -3.03
N GLY A 104 -15.88 0.34 -3.89
CA GLY A 104 -15.04 0.64 -5.06
C GLY A 104 -15.92 0.88 -6.28
N ASP A 105 -15.80 2.06 -6.86
CA ASP A 105 -16.47 2.46 -8.09
C ASP A 105 -15.47 2.39 -9.25
N ILE A 106 -15.69 1.49 -10.22
CA ILE A 106 -14.85 1.40 -11.42
C ILE A 106 -14.93 2.72 -12.18
N ILE A 107 -13.75 3.28 -12.52
CA ILE A 107 -13.67 4.48 -13.36
C ILE A 107 -14.23 4.14 -14.74
N PRO A 108 -15.21 4.89 -15.28
CA PRO A 108 -15.90 4.54 -16.51
C PRO A 108 -14.97 4.27 -17.70
N GLU A 109 -13.92 5.06 -17.83
CA GLU A 109 -12.91 4.98 -18.89
C GLU A 109 -12.02 3.74 -18.76
N MET A 110 -11.98 3.11 -17.58
CA MET A 110 -11.11 1.96 -17.27
C MET A 110 -11.84 0.62 -17.35
N LYS A 111 -13.14 0.59 -17.67
CA LYS A 111 -13.96 -0.64 -17.67
C LYS A 111 -13.37 -1.79 -18.50
N GLU A 112 -12.74 -1.46 -19.62
CA GLU A 112 -12.11 -2.44 -20.52
C GLU A 112 -10.67 -2.81 -20.12
N HIS A 113 -10.16 -2.28 -19.01
CA HIS A 113 -8.82 -2.57 -18.54
C HIS A 113 -8.70 -4.06 -18.14
N PRO A 114 -7.67 -4.81 -18.56
CA PRO A 114 -7.58 -6.25 -18.32
C PRO A 114 -7.67 -6.68 -16.85
N ILE A 115 -7.20 -5.84 -15.92
CA ILE A 115 -7.29 -6.08 -14.47
C ILE A 115 -8.74 -6.10 -13.97
N LEU A 116 -9.65 -5.42 -14.65
CA LEU A 116 -11.06 -5.30 -14.25
C LEU A 116 -11.97 -6.34 -14.93
N ILE A 117 -11.43 -7.25 -15.74
CA ILE A 117 -12.22 -8.32 -16.36
C ILE A 117 -12.86 -9.17 -15.26
N GLY A 118 -14.20 -9.21 -15.27
CA GLY A 118 -14.99 -9.97 -14.28
C GLY A 118 -15.09 -9.32 -12.90
N VAL A 119 -14.53 -8.12 -12.69
CA VAL A 119 -14.63 -7.40 -11.42
C VAL A 119 -15.96 -6.65 -11.35
N GLN A 120 -16.75 -6.97 -10.33
CA GLN A 120 -18.04 -6.33 -10.03
C GLN A 120 -18.16 -6.14 -8.51
N ASP A 121 -19.02 -5.23 -8.07
CA ASP A 121 -19.44 -5.07 -6.68
C ASP A 121 -18.29 -4.97 -5.64
N ILE A 122 -17.30 -4.11 -5.91
CA ILE A 122 -16.15 -3.92 -5.03
C ILE A 122 -16.60 -3.32 -3.69
N TRP A 123 -16.36 -4.04 -2.60
CA TRP A 123 -16.57 -3.53 -1.25
C TRP A 123 -15.57 -4.13 -0.26
N GLY A 124 -15.14 -3.33 0.71
CA GLY A 124 -14.27 -3.78 1.79
C GLY A 124 -14.64 -3.18 3.15
N PRO A 125 -14.50 -3.92 4.27
CA PRO A 125 -14.84 -3.45 5.62
C PRO A 125 -13.77 -2.53 6.24
N SER A 126 -13.15 -1.69 5.42
CA SER A 126 -12.14 -0.70 5.80
C SER A 126 -12.40 0.61 5.08
N ASP A 127 -11.90 1.68 5.66
CA ASP A 127 -11.74 2.98 4.99
C ASP A 127 -10.64 2.95 3.93
N VAL A 128 -10.55 4.05 3.18
CA VAL A 128 -9.55 4.28 2.14
C VAL A 128 -8.24 4.79 2.74
N TYR A 129 -7.11 4.44 2.13
CA TYR A 129 -5.83 5.05 2.46
C TYR A 129 -5.56 6.25 1.57
N ARG A 130 -5.25 7.38 2.20
CA ARG A 130 -4.66 8.52 1.50
C ARG A 130 -3.18 8.24 1.27
N THR A 131 -2.76 8.28 0.01
CA THR A 131 -1.38 7.98 -0.43
C THR A 131 -0.65 9.16 -1.07
N TYR A 132 -1.34 10.29 -1.20
CA TYR A 132 -0.86 11.55 -1.75
C TYR A 132 -1.44 12.74 -0.98
N GLU A 133 -0.79 13.91 -1.08
CA GLU A 133 -1.15 15.11 -0.31
C GLU A 133 -2.53 15.65 -0.73
N GLU A 134 -3.25 16.27 0.20
CA GLU A 134 -4.53 16.92 -0.12
C GLU A 134 -4.32 18.07 -1.11
N GLY A 135 -5.23 18.18 -2.09
CA GLY A 135 -5.10 19.13 -3.20
C GLY A 135 -4.16 18.67 -4.33
N SER A 136 -3.54 17.50 -4.21
CA SER A 136 -2.73 16.87 -5.27
C SER A 136 -3.41 15.61 -5.84
N GLY A 137 -2.66 14.76 -6.53
CA GLY A 137 -3.13 13.51 -7.12
C GLY A 137 -2.10 12.39 -7.02
N LEU A 138 -2.42 11.25 -7.63
CA LEU A 138 -1.47 10.14 -7.74
C LEU A 138 -0.17 10.61 -8.43
N PRO A 139 0.97 9.99 -8.10
CA PRO A 139 2.23 10.26 -8.80
C PRO A 139 2.12 10.09 -10.31
N VAL A 140 2.95 10.82 -11.05
CA VAL A 140 3.05 10.69 -12.52
C VAL A 140 3.31 9.22 -12.90
N GLY A 141 2.58 8.73 -13.90
CA GLY A 141 2.67 7.34 -14.37
C GLY A 141 1.73 6.37 -13.66
N CYS A 142 1.11 6.76 -12.54
CA CYS A 142 0.06 5.97 -11.92
C CYS A 142 -1.27 6.15 -12.66
N THR A 143 -1.99 5.05 -12.86
CA THR A 143 -3.34 5.05 -13.43
C THR A 143 -4.32 4.50 -12.41
N ALA A 144 -5.27 5.32 -11.98
CA ALA A 144 -6.36 4.88 -11.14
C ALA A 144 -7.30 4.00 -11.97
N LEU A 145 -7.71 2.85 -11.44
CA LEU A 145 -8.72 1.98 -12.05
C LEU A 145 -10.07 2.06 -11.32
N VAL A 146 -10.02 2.31 -10.00
CA VAL A 146 -11.17 2.31 -9.10
C VAL A 146 -11.09 3.54 -8.20
N MET A 147 -12.25 4.12 -7.89
CA MET A 147 -12.41 5.14 -6.86
C MET A 147 -13.02 4.50 -5.61
N GLY A 148 -12.37 4.62 -4.46
CA GLY A 148 -12.89 4.19 -3.17
C GLY A 148 -13.74 5.29 -2.54
N GLN A 149 -15.05 5.04 -2.40
CA GLN A 149 -15.98 5.88 -1.65
C GLN A 149 -16.16 5.34 -0.23
N PRO A 150 -15.74 6.08 0.82
CA PRO A 150 -16.07 5.72 2.19
C PRO A 150 -17.59 5.70 2.41
N LEU A 151 -18.07 4.68 3.11
CA LEU A 151 -19.46 4.49 3.53
C LEU A 151 -19.55 4.59 5.05
N VAL A 152 -20.63 5.18 5.56
CA VAL A 152 -20.92 5.23 6.99
C VAL A 152 -21.15 3.82 7.50
N GLY A 153 -20.35 3.40 8.48
CA GLY A 153 -20.45 2.08 9.06
C GLY A 153 -19.87 0.97 8.17
N ARG A 154 -19.93 -0.26 8.65
CA ARG A 154 -19.35 -1.45 8.01
C ARG A 154 -20.38 -2.35 7.36
N LYS A 155 -21.26 -1.77 6.54
CA LYS A 155 -22.31 -2.50 5.82
C LYS A 155 -22.15 -2.31 4.32
N GLN A 156 -22.11 -3.41 3.58
CA GLN A 156 -22.16 -3.37 2.12
C GLN A 156 -23.47 -2.72 1.66
N GLY A 157 -23.38 -1.79 0.70
CA GLY A 157 -24.52 -0.97 0.27
C GLY A 157 -24.98 0.08 1.30
N GLY A 158 -24.15 0.37 2.32
CA GLY A 158 -24.40 1.49 3.24
C GLY A 158 -24.37 2.85 2.55
N ALA A 159 -24.86 3.89 3.25
CA ALA A 159 -24.84 5.25 2.74
C ALA A 159 -23.40 5.77 2.61
N ALA A 160 -23.13 6.54 1.56
CA ALA A 160 -21.86 7.23 1.42
C ALA A 160 -21.62 8.18 2.61
N ASN A 161 -20.37 8.31 3.05
CA ASN A 161 -19.99 9.31 4.04
C ASN A 161 -20.03 10.70 3.36
N PRO A 162 -20.94 11.61 3.75
CA PRO A 162 -21.12 12.89 3.07
C PRO A 162 -19.93 13.85 3.25
N GLU A 163 -19.05 13.59 4.21
CA GLU A 163 -17.88 14.41 4.49
C GLU A 163 -16.63 13.96 3.71
N LYS A 164 -16.71 12.86 2.95
CA LYS A 164 -15.56 12.22 2.31
C LYS A 164 -15.82 11.99 0.83
N ALA A 165 -15.11 12.75 0.00
CA ALA A 165 -15.05 12.49 -1.43
C ALA A 165 -14.38 11.13 -1.73
N PRO A 166 -14.70 10.45 -2.83
CA PRO A 166 -13.95 9.28 -3.28
C PRO A 166 -12.47 9.61 -3.53
N LEU A 167 -11.57 8.66 -3.27
CA LEU A 167 -10.16 8.74 -3.67
C LEU A 167 -9.80 7.54 -4.56
N PRO A 168 -8.80 7.64 -5.44
CA PRO A 168 -8.25 6.49 -6.15
C PRO A 168 -7.79 5.40 -5.19
N VAL A 169 -8.07 4.13 -5.53
CA VAL A 169 -7.66 2.93 -4.78
C VAL A 169 -7.09 1.84 -5.67
#